data_AF-A0AAD8NYD5-F1
#
_entry.id   AF-A0AAD8NYD5-F1
#
_cell.length_a   1.000
_cell.length_b   1.000
_cell.length_c   1.000
_cell.angle_alpha   90.00
_cell.angle_beta   90.00
_cell.angle_gamma   90.00
#
_symmetry.space_group_name_H-M   'P 1'
#
loop_
_entity.id
_entity.type
_entity.pdbx_description
1 polymer ?
#
loop_
_entity_poly.entity_id
_entity_poly.type
_entity_poly.pdbx_seq_one_letter_code
_entity_poly.pdbx_strand_id
1 'polypeptide(L)'
;MACMSFDQVLTSEDDPARRSKRKLTSEDIHYLRKLEVFGNKILAFYQEKLREAQAAEERLRLFIHEKRRLREEKTMVIKNKRLKIISENKLREEEEAMAVNERLTIIRENKLREEHVKKPKSTIKSEESTSSGQKKRKPPKKFVRGPIVSNEITERLKDHILNEKKGTDLKLVIQKNLYPSDTKQGQNRLSMPINQLETNEFLSADEKRILNNKVLKENEIEVLVMDGVTFECVVPMKLTMWHMASTVNYVLKTRWYEFWLANKDHLLTKSKIQVWSFRQDEKLCFAVVCVEKPVDEDDA
;
A
#
# COMPACT_ATOMS: atom_id res chain seq x y z
N MET A 1 -18.56 2.38 -41.44
CA MET A 1 -18.26 2.73 -42.84
C MET A 1 -19.35 2.12 -43.69
N ALA A 2 -20.17 2.94 -44.34
CA ALA A 2 -21.26 2.47 -45.19
C ALA A 2 -20.68 1.98 -46.54
N CYS A 3 -20.95 0.72 -46.89
CA CYS A 3 -20.70 0.20 -48.23
C CYS A 3 -21.72 0.83 -49.18
N MET A 4 -21.26 1.65 -50.12
CA MET A 4 -22.10 2.07 -51.25
C MET A 4 -22.25 0.89 -52.22
N SER A 5 -23.50 0.62 -52.62
CA SER A 5 -23.87 -0.40 -53.59
C SER A 5 -23.29 -0.09 -54.98
N PHE A 6 -22.90 -1.15 -55.70
CA PHE A 6 -22.23 -1.10 -57.00
C PHE A 6 -23.04 -0.39 -58.12
N ASP A 7 -24.33 -0.13 -57.89
CA ASP A 7 -25.26 0.42 -58.89
C ASP A 7 -25.17 1.94 -59.13
N GLN A 8 -24.35 2.69 -58.37
CA GLN A 8 -24.30 4.16 -58.48
C GLN A 8 -23.20 4.73 -59.41
N VAL A 9 -22.44 3.91 -60.14
CA VAL A 9 -21.27 4.38 -60.91
C VAL A 9 -21.58 4.74 -62.39
N LEU A 10 -22.85 4.69 -62.84
CA LEU A 10 -23.18 4.84 -64.27
C LEU A 10 -24.26 5.87 -64.60
N THR A 11 -24.12 7.13 -64.18
CA THR A 11 -24.85 8.26 -64.83
C THR A 11 -24.05 9.56 -64.77
N SER A 12 -23.21 9.80 -65.76
CA SER A 12 -22.62 11.12 -66.08
C SER A 12 -22.03 11.01 -67.48
N GLU A 13 -22.86 11.26 -68.49
CA GLU A 13 -22.46 11.40 -69.88
C GLU A 13 -21.97 12.85 -70.09
N ASP A 14 -20.73 12.98 -70.58
CA ASP A 14 -20.16 14.10 -71.38
C ASP A 14 -18.68 14.35 -71.07
N ASP A 15 -17.80 13.46 -71.54
CA ASP A 15 -16.37 13.77 -71.76
C ASP A 15 -15.82 12.91 -72.92
N PRO A 16 -15.37 13.49 -74.06
CA PRO A 16 -14.93 12.75 -75.24
C PRO A 16 -13.57 12.05 -75.09
N ALA A 17 -12.84 12.25 -73.99
CA ALA A 17 -11.49 11.71 -73.81
C ALA A 17 -11.42 10.32 -73.13
N ARG A 18 -12.53 9.56 -73.05
CA ARG A 18 -12.54 8.23 -72.40
C ARG A 18 -12.35 7.07 -73.40
N ARG A 19 -11.09 6.64 -73.51
CA ARG A 19 -10.63 5.33 -74.00
C ARG A 19 -11.69 4.20 -73.84
N SER A 20 -12.00 3.56 -74.97
CA SER A 20 -12.56 2.20 -75.13
C SER A 20 -13.12 1.54 -73.85
N LYS A 21 -14.42 1.72 -73.59
CA LYS A 21 -15.14 0.85 -72.66
C LYS A 21 -15.37 -0.49 -73.35
N ARG A 22 -14.43 -1.43 -73.22
CA ARG A 22 -14.65 -2.83 -73.59
C ARG A 22 -15.86 -3.32 -72.78
N LYS A 23 -16.92 -3.78 -73.46
CA LYS A 23 -18.06 -4.41 -72.77
C LYS A 23 -17.54 -5.66 -72.05
N LEU A 24 -17.83 -5.79 -70.75
CA LEU A 24 -17.47 -6.99 -70.00
C LEU A 24 -18.13 -8.21 -70.66
N THR A 25 -17.35 -9.26 -70.82
CA THR A 25 -17.85 -10.53 -71.33
C THR A 25 -18.60 -11.29 -70.23
N SER A 26 -19.38 -12.31 -70.61
CA SER A 26 -20.05 -13.17 -69.63
C SER A 26 -19.05 -13.90 -68.72
N GLU A 27 -17.84 -14.18 -69.19
CA GLU A 27 -16.77 -14.80 -68.40
C GLU A 27 -16.19 -13.82 -67.38
N ASP A 28 -15.98 -12.56 -67.77
CA ASP A 28 -15.53 -11.50 -66.85
C ASP A 28 -16.53 -11.31 -65.70
N ILE A 29 -17.84 -11.28 -66.02
CA ILE A 29 -18.90 -11.16 -65.01
C ILE A 29 -18.94 -12.39 -64.09
N HIS A 30 -18.76 -13.59 -64.63
CA HIS A 30 -18.70 -14.81 -63.84
C HIS A 30 -17.50 -14.84 -62.89
N TYR A 31 -16.34 -14.39 -63.35
CA TYR A 31 -15.13 -14.31 -62.54
C TYR A 31 -15.26 -13.26 -61.42
N LEU A 32 -15.82 -12.09 -61.71
CA LEU A 32 -16.08 -11.06 -60.70
C LEU A 32 -17.05 -11.54 -59.61
N ARG A 33 -18.12 -12.26 -59.98
CA ARG A 33 -19.02 -12.90 -59.00
C ARG A 33 -18.30 -13.92 -58.12
N LYS A 34 -17.38 -14.71 -58.68
CA LYS A 34 -16.55 -15.64 -57.89
C LYS A 34 -15.65 -14.91 -56.91
N LEU A 35 -15.02 -13.81 -57.34
CA LEU A 35 -14.18 -12.98 -56.46
C LEU A 35 -15.01 -12.31 -55.35
N GLU A 36 -16.22 -11.85 -55.65
CA GLU A 36 -17.12 -11.28 -54.66
C GLU A 36 -17.52 -12.31 -53.60
N VAL A 37 -17.91 -13.52 -54.02
CA VAL A 37 -18.23 -14.62 -53.09
C VAL A 37 -17.02 -15.00 -52.23
N PHE A 38 -15.83 -15.04 -52.82
CA PHE A 38 -14.60 -15.33 -52.09
C PHE A 38 -14.25 -14.22 -51.08
N GLY A 39 -14.36 -12.95 -51.48
CA GLY A 39 -14.16 -11.81 -50.61
C GLY A 39 -15.13 -11.80 -49.43
N ASN A 40 -16.41 -12.11 -49.67
CA ASN A 40 -17.42 -12.21 -48.62
C ASN A 40 -17.14 -13.34 -47.62
N LYS A 41 -16.61 -14.49 -48.07
CA LYS A 41 -16.18 -15.58 -47.17
C LYS A 41 -15.01 -15.16 -46.28
N ILE A 42 -14.02 -14.46 -46.83
CA ILE A 42 -12.89 -13.93 -46.06
C ILE A 42 -13.39 -12.92 -45.02
N LEU A 43 -14.26 -11.98 -45.43
CA LEU A 43 -14.80 -10.98 -44.52
C LEU A 43 -15.60 -11.63 -43.38
N ALA A 44 -16.43 -12.64 -43.67
CA ALA A 44 -17.17 -13.38 -42.65
C ALA A 44 -16.25 -14.07 -41.63
N PHE A 45 -15.15 -14.68 -42.11
CA PHE A 45 -14.14 -15.28 -41.23
C PHE A 45 -13.52 -14.26 -40.27
N TYR A 46 -13.11 -13.09 -40.77
CA TYR A 46 -12.53 -12.04 -39.92
C TYR A 46 -13.56 -11.46 -38.94
N GLN A 47 -14.81 -11.28 -39.36
CA GLN A 47 -15.87 -10.82 -38.47
C GLN A 47 -16.14 -11.81 -37.34
N GLU A 48 -16.11 -13.12 -37.62
CA GLU A 48 -16.23 -14.15 -36.59
C GLU A 48 -15.07 -14.12 -35.60
N LYS A 49 -13.83 -14.05 -36.10
CA LYS A 49 -12.65 -13.93 -35.24
C LYS A 49 -12.67 -12.67 -34.37
N LEU A 50 -13.16 -11.55 -34.92
CA LEU A 50 -13.33 -10.32 -34.15
C LEU A 50 -14.36 -10.49 -33.03
N ARG A 51 -15.51 -11.14 -33.30
CA ARG A 51 -16.52 -11.44 -32.28
C ARG A 51 -15.97 -12.36 -31.18
N GLU A 52 -15.21 -13.39 -31.54
CA GLU A 52 -14.56 -14.28 -30.57
C GLU A 52 -13.59 -13.53 -29.66
N ALA A 53 -12.78 -12.63 -30.22
CA ALA A 53 -11.83 -11.82 -29.48
C ALA A 53 -12.55 -10.87 -28.50
N GLN A 54 -13.60 -10.19 -28.95
CA GLN A 54 -14.42 -9.32 -28.10
C GLN A 54 -15.08 -10.11 -26.95
N ALA A 55 -15.63 -11.29 -27.24
CA ALA A 55 -16.20 -12.16 -26.22
C ALA A 55 -15.16 -12.69 -25.22
N ALA A 56 -13.92 -12.90 -25.65
CA ALA A 56 -12.82 -13.26 -24.75
C ALA A 56 -12.41 -12.09 -23.84
N GLU A 57 -12.37 -10.88 -24.38
CA GLU A 57 -12.08 -9.65 -23.63
C GLU A 57 -13.15 -9.38 -22.56
N GLU A 58 -14.44 -9.51 -22.90
CA GLU A 58 -15.53 -9.37 -21.94
C GLU A 58 -15.47 -10.42 -20.83
N ARG A 59 -15.16 -11.68 -21.17
CA ARG A 59 -14.96 -12.75 -20.19
C ARG A 59 -13.84 -12.43 -19.22
N LEU A 60 -12.71 -11.92 -19.72
CA LEU A 60 -11.59 -11.50 -18.88
C LEU A 60 -11.98 -10.31 -17.98
N ARG A 61 -12.71 -9.32 -18.53
CA ARG A 61 -13.20 -8.16 -17.78
C ARG A 61 -14.13 -8.57 -16.63
N LEU A 62 -15.08 -9.47 -16.89
CA LEU A 62 -15.98 -10.02 -15.87
C LEU A 62 -15.21 -10.81 -14.80
N PHE A 63 -14.25 -11.63 -15.20
CA PHE A 63 -13.40 -12.38 -14.27
C PHE A 63 -12.62 -11.45 -13.34
N ILE A 64 -12.01 -10.38 -13.88
CA ILE A 64 -11.27 -9.40 -13.09
C ILE A 64 -12.20 -8.69 -12.11
N HIS A 65 -13.39 -8.29 -12.57
CA HIS A 65 -14.38 -7.63 -11.71
C HIS A 65 -14.84 -8.54 -10.57
N GLU A 66 -15.13 -9.81 -10.86
CA GLU A 66 -15.54 -10.80 -9.86
C GLU A 66 -14.42 -11.08 -8.84
N LYS A 67 -13.17 -11.20 -9.29
CA LYS A 67 -12.02 -11.32 -8.39
C LYS A 67 -11.82 -10.09 -7.52
N ARG A 68 -12.20 -8.90 -7.97
CA ARG A 68 -12.20 -7.68 -7.14
C ARG A 68 -13.32 -7.72 -6.10
N ARG A 69 -14.55 -8.05 -6.53
CA ARG A 69 -15.72 -8.21 -5.65
C ARG A 69 -15.45 -9.17 -4.50
N LEU A 70 -14.90 -10.36 -4.80
CA LEU A 70 -14.56 -11.36 -3.79
C LEU A 70 -13.48 -10.88 -2.80
N ARG A 71 -12.52 -10.06 -3.25
CA ARG A 71 -11.51 -9.46 -2.35
C ARG A 71 -12.13 -8.43 -1.41
N GLU A 72 -13.02 -7.59 -1.94
CA GLU A 72 -13.74 -6.58 -1.16
C GLU A 72 -14.67 -7.24 -0.12
N GLU A 73 -15.39 -8.29 -0.51
CA GLU A 73 -16.25 -9.06 0.39
C GLU A 73 -15.45 -9.71 1.52
N LYS A 74 -14.34 -10.40 1.21
CA LYS A 74 -13.43 -10.95 2.23
C LYS A 74 -12.93 -9.87 3.19
N THR A 75 -12.58 -8.69 2.65
CA THR A 75 -12.12 -7.56 3.46
C THR A 75 -13.22 -7.03 4.38
N MET A 76 -14.45 -6.92 3.88
CA MET A 76 -15.63 -6.52 4.67
C MET A 76 -15.93 -7.50 5.79
N VAL A 77 -15.88 -8.81 5.53
CA VAL A 77 -16.07 -9.84 6.57
C VAL A 77 -15.04 -9.68 7.69
N ILE A 78 -13.77 -9.48 7.35
CA ILE A 78 -12.69 -9.27 8.33
C ILE A 78 -12.93 -7.98 9.13
N LYS A 79 -13.29 -6.87 8.46
CA LYS A 79 -13.61 -5.60 9.13
C LYS A 79 -14.80 -5.75 10.09
N ASN A 80 -15.87 -6.41 9.68
CA ASN A 80 -17.06 -6.63 10.51
C ASN A 80 -16.75 -7.49 11.72
N LYS A 81 -15.94 -8.55 11.56
CA LYS A 81 -15.48 -9.37 12.68
C LYS A 81 -14.66 -8.55 13.69
N ARG A 82 -13.79 -7.65 13.22
CA ARG A 82 -13.03 -6.73 14.08
C ARG A 82 -13.93 -5.73 14.81
N LEU A 83 -14.90 -5.13 14.12
CA LEU A 83 -15.84 -4.19 14.73
C LEU A 83 -16.65 -4.85 15.84
N LYS A 84 -17.07 -6.10 15.64
CA LYS A 84 -17.78 -6.88 16.67
C LYS A 84 -16.93 -7.08 17.93
N ILE A 85 -15.67 -7.47 17.78
CA ILE A 85 -14.75 -7.64 18.92
C ILE A 85 -14.56 -6.31 19.67
N ILE A 86 -14.41 -5.20 18.93
CA ILE A 86 -14.25 -3.87 19.55
C ILE A 86 -15.50 -3.49 20.34
N SER A 87 -16.69 -3.71 19.80
CA SER A 87 -17.94 -3.42 20.52
C SER A 87 -18.10 -4.28 21.77
N GLU A 88 -17.76 -5.57 21.70
CA GLU A 88 -17.85 -6.49 22.84
C GLU A 88 -16.87 -6.10 23.96
N ASN A 89 -15.64 -5.71 23.61
CA ASN A 89 -14.67 -5.23 24.60
C ASN A 89 -15.12 -3.92 25.25
N LYS A 90 -15.71 -3.00 24.47
CA LYS A 90 -16.22 -1.73 25.00
C LYS A 90 -17.36 -1.95 26.01
N LEU A 91 -18.27 -2.88 25.74
CA LEU A 91 -19.33 -3.25 26.68
C LEU A 91 -18.75 -3.83 27.98
N ARG A 92 -17.73 -4.69 27.88
CA ARG A 92 -17.05 -5.26 29.05
C ARG A 92 -16.36 -4.18 29.90
N GLU A 93 -15.68 -3.22 29.27
CA GLU A 93 -15.05 -2.10 29.98
C GLU A 93 -16.09 -1.22 30.70
N GLU A 94 -17.25 -0.98 30.08
CA GLU A 94 -18.36 -0.23 30.69
C GLU A 94 -18.98 -0.99 31.87
N GLU A 95 -19.16 -2.31 31.77
CA GLU A 95 -19.62 -3.18 32.86
C GLU A 95 -18.63 -3.21 34.03
N GLU A 96 -17.33 -3.34 33.75
CA GLU A 96 -16.27 -3.31 34.77
C GLU A 96 -16.21 -1.95 35.48
N ALA A 97 -16.32 -0.84 34.74
CA ALA A 97 -16.38 0.50 35.31
C ALA A 97 -17.60 0.69 36.22
N MET A 98 -18.76 0.16 35.82
CA MET A 98 -19.98 0.20 36.61
C MET A 98 -19.83 -0.60 37.91
N ALA A 99 -19.26 -1.80 37.85
CA ALA A 99 -19.01 -2.64 39.02
C ALA A 99 -18.00 -2.02 40.00
N VAL A 100 -16.96 -1.35 39.49
CA VAL A 100 -16.01 -0.59 40.33
C VAL A 100 -16.72 0.58 41.01
N ASN A 101 -17.56 1.31 40.28
CA ASN A 101 -18.32 2.42 40.84
C ASN A 101 -19.29 1.96 41.94
N GLU A 102 -19.97 0.84 41.74
CA GLU A 102 -20.85 0.23 42.75
C GLU A 102 -20.07 -0.15 44.02
N ARG A 103 -18.90 -0.81 43.88
CA ARG A 103 -18.03 -1.10 45.03
C ARG A 103 -17.59 0.16 45.77
N LEU A 104 -17.26 1.22 45.06
CA LEU A 104 -16.90 2.51 45.67
C LEU A 104 -18.08 3.12 46.44
N THR A 105 -19.32 3.01 45.94
CA THR A 105 -20.50 3.47 46.67
C THR A 105 -20.71 2.70 47.97
N ILE A 106 -20.59 1.37 47.94
CA ILE A 106 -20.69 0.52 49.15
C ILE A 106 -19.61 0.88 50.18
N ILE A 107 -18.35 1.07 49.74
CA ILE A 107 -17.26 1.51 50.63
C ILE A 107 -17.58 2.86 51.27
N ARG A 108 -18.12 3.80 50.48
CA ARG A 108 -18.48 5.15 50.96
C ARG A 108 -19.62 5.11 51.99
N GLU A 109 -20.64 4.30 51.75
CA GLU A 109 -21.74 4.09 52.70
C GLU A 109 -21.27 3.41 53.99
N ASN A 110 -20.39 2.42 53.90
CA ASN A 110 -19.80 1.77 55.07
C ASN A 110 -18.94 2.74 55.88
N LYS A 111 -18.18 3.63 55.22
CA LYS A 111 -17.39 4.66 55.89
C LYS A 111 -18.27 5.69 56.61
N LEU A 112 -19.40 6.07 56.02
CA LEU A 112 -20.41 6.92 56.68
C LEU A 112 -21.05 6.22 57.90
N ARG A 113 -21.31 4.91 57.80
CA ARG A 113 -21.80 4.09 58.94
C ARG A 113 -20.76 3.97 60.06
N GLU A 114 -19.47 3.90 59.73
CA GLU A 114 -18.37 3.88 60.71
C GLU A 114 -18.13 5.24 61.37
N GLU A 115 -18.36 6.36 60.66
CA GLU A 115 -18.29 7.72 61.22
C GLU A 115 -19.37 7.98 62.28
N HIS A 116 -20.52 7.30 62.21
CA HIS A 116 -21.56 7.38 63.24
C HIS A 116 -21.23 6.63 64.55
N VAL A 117 -20.04 6.00 64.68
CA VAL A 117 -19.65 5.21 65.87
C VAL A 117 -18.47 5.82 66.66
N LYS A 118 -17.84 6.94 66.25
CA LYS A 118 -16.68 7.50 66.98
C LYS A 118 -16.85 8.95 67.43
N LYS A 119 -16.86 9.14 68.77
CA LYS A 119 -16.71 10.44 69.46
C LYS A 119 -15.32 11.06 69.23
N PRO A 120 -15.16 12.40 69.32
CA PRO A 120 -14.02 13.12 68.77
C PRO A 120 -12.83 13.28 69.73
N LYS A 121 -11.60 13.30 69.20
CA LYS A 121 -10.42 13.95 69.80
C LYS A 121 -9.48 14.58 68.75
N SER A 122 -9.40 15.92 68.84
CA SER A 122 -8.27 16.86 68.64
C SER A 122 -7.34 16.79 67.43
N THR A 123 -7.46 17.82 66.57
CA THR A 123 -6.46 18.85 66.18
C THR A 123 -5.00 18.45 65.91
N ILE A 124 -4.48 18.76 64.70
CA ILE A 124 -3.39 19.75 64.42
C ILE A 124 -2.92 19.68 62.93
N LYS A 125 -2.97 20.84 62.25
CA LYS A 125 -2.14 21.44 61.16
C LYS A 125 -1.71 20.58 59.94
N SER A 126 -2.17 20.90 58.73
CA SER A 126 -1.67 21.91 57.77
C SER A 126 -0.25 21.67 57.26
N GLU A 127 -0.11 21.32 55.97
CA GLU A 127 0.72 22.09 55.03
C GLU A 127 0.55 21.60 53.58
N GLU A 128 0.54 22.60 52.72
CA GLU A 128 0.41 22.63 51.27
C GLU A 128 1.79 22.35 50.63
N SER A 129 1.86 21.69 49.48
CA SER A 129 2.75 22.12 48.38
C SER A 129 2.69 21.22 47.15
N THR A 130 2.34 21.90 46.06
CA THR A 130 2.60 21.62 44.65
C THR A 130 4.04 21.20 44.34
N SER A 131 4.24 20.25 43.43
CA SER A 131 5.26 20.42 42.36
C SER A 131 4.99 19.52 41.14
N SER A 132 4.67 20.16 40.02
CA SER A 132 4.68 19.57 38.69
C SER A 132 6.13 19.40 38.22
N GLY A 133 6.70 18.23 38.44
CA GLY A 133 8.05 17.89 37.99
C GLY A 133 8.12 17.67 36.48
N GLN A 134 8.70 18.63 35.75
CA GLN A 134 9.16 18.44 34.37
C GLN A 134 10.24 17.34 34.35
N LYS A 135 9.89 16.16 33.83
CA LYS A 135 10.86 15.06 33.62
C LYS A 135 11.86 15.46 32.54
N LYS A 136 13.09 15.78 32.97
CA LYS A 136 14.27 15.94 32.11
C LYS A 136 14.46 14.67 31.26
N ARG A 137 14.47 14.84 29.93
CA ARG A 137 14.70 13.74 28.98
C ARG A 137 16.14 13.23 29.13
N LYS A 138 16.29 11.90 29.29
CA LYS A 138 17.59 11.23 29.28
C LYS A 138 18.30 11.45 27.93
N PRO A 139 19.63 11.56 27.90
CA PRO A 139 20.38 11.71 26.64
C PRO A 139 20.15 10.49 25.73
N PRO A 140 20.09 10.68 24.40
CA PRO A 140 19.89 9.58 23.47
C PRO A 140 21.05 8.58 23.59
N LYS A 141 20.73 7.30 23.81
CA LYS A 141 21.70 6.21 23.72
C LYS A 141 22.33 6.24 22.31
N LYS A 142 23.66 6.12 22.22
CA LYS A 142 24.36 6.02 20.93
C LYS A 142 23.81 4.81 20.16
N PHE A 143 23.43 5.02 18.91
CA PHE A 143 23.02 3.92 18.02
C PHE A 143 24.24 3.03 17.76
N VAL A 144 24.13 1.75 18.09
CA VAL A 144 25.12 0.73 17.76
C VAL A 144 24.53 -0.10 16.63
N ARG A 145 25.25 -0.17 15.50
CA ARG A 145 24.84 -0.95 14.33
C ARG A 145 25.03 -2.44 14.67
N GLY A 146 23.93 -3.18 14.73
CA GLY A 146 23.98 -4.65 14.92
C GLY A 146 24.40 -5.36 13.63
N PRO A 147 24.70 -6.68 13.71
CA PRO A 147 24.97 -7.47 12.52
C PRO A 147 23.76 -7.47 11.57
N ILE A 148 24.02 -7.43 10.26
CA ILE A 148 22.98 -7.58 9.24
C ILE A 148 22.46 -9.02 9.31
N VAL A 149 21.15 -9.16 9.44
CA VAL A 149 20.49 -10.46 9.48
C VAL A 149 20.31 -10.96 8.06
N SER A 150 20.86 -12.13 7.75
CA SER A 150 20.61 -12.84 6.49
C SER A 150 19.97 -14.18 6.84
N ASN A 151 18.74 -14.39 6.38
CA ASN A 151 17.98 -15.61 6.60
C ASN A 151 17.19 -16.01 5.35
N GLU A 152 16.47 -17.12 5.41
CA GLU A 152 15.67 -17.61 4.28
C GLU A 152 14.67 -16.57 3.74
N ILE A 153 14.08 -15.75 4.63
CA ILE A 153 13.11 -14.72 4.25
C ILE A 153 13.79 -13.64 3.41
N THR A 154 14.99 -13.19 3.80
CA THR A 154 15.74 -12.20 3.03
C THR A 154 16.22 -12.74 1.69
N GLU A 155 16.59 -14.03 1.59
CA GLU A 155 16.97 -14.63 0.31
C GLU A 155 15.77 -14.77 -0.62
N ARG A 156 14.63 -15.26 -0.13
CA ARG A 156 13.37 -15.30 -0.90
C ARG A 156 12.96 -13.93 -1.43
N LEU A 157 13.12 -12.88 -0.62
CA LEU A 157 12.87 -11.50 -1.06
C LEU A 157 13.80 -11.10 -2.22
N LYS A 158 15.11 -11.34 -2.09
CA LYS A 158 16.08 -11.00 -3.14
C LYS A 158 15.75 -11.74 -4.43
N ASP A 159 15.47 -13.03 -4.34
CA ASP A 159 15.11 -13.86 -5.50
C ASP A 159 13.82 -13.36 -6.17
N HIS A 160 12.78 -13.03 -5.40
CA HIS A 160 11.55 -12.48 -5.94
C HIS A 160 11.79 -11.16 -6.67
N ILE A 161 12.59 -10.26 -6.10
CA ILE A 161 12.90 -8.97 -6.74
C ILE A 161 13.70 -9.19 -8.04
N LEU A 162 14.78 -9.95 -7.98
CA LEU A 162 15.71 -10.10 -9.11
C LEU A 162 15.11 -10.93 -10.24
N ASN A 163 14.41 -12.02 -9.92
CA ASN A 163 13.95 -12.99 -10.92
C ASN A 163 12.51 -12.74 -11.37
N GLU A 164 11.58 -12.50 -10.44
CA GLU A 164 10.16 -12.34 -10.79
C GLU A 164 9.82 -10.91 -11.19
N LYS A 165 10.29 -9.92 -10.43
CA LYS A 165 10.05 -8.49 -10.72
C LYS A 165 11.04 -7.92 -11.72
N LYS A 166 12.09 -8.68 -12.09
CA LYS A 166 13.22 -8.24 -12.93
C LYS A 166 13.83 -6.93 -12.41
N GLY A 167 13.87 -6.79 -11.10
CA GLY A 167 14.39 -5.62 -10.43
C GLY A 167 15.92 -5.56 -10.55
N THR A 168 16.45 -4.34 -10.64
CA THR A 168 17.89 -4.09 -10.71
C THR A 168 18.33 -3.20 -9.54
N ASP A 169 19.64 -3.01 -9.37
CA ASP A 169 20.23 -2.15 -8.32
C ASP A 169 19.71 -2.42 -6.90
N LEU A 170 19.59 -3.71 -6.54
CA LEU A 170 19.08 -4.13 -5.24
C LEU A 170 20.06 -3.77 -4.13
N LYS A 171 19.61 -2.94 -3.18
CA LYS A 171 20.44 -2.40 -2.09
C LYS A 171 19.69 -2.46 -0.75
N LEU A 172 20.36 -2.92 0.31
CA LEU A 172 19.85 -2.80 1.67
C LEU A 172 20.02 -1.35 2.15
N VAL A 173 18.91 -0.66 2.40
CA VAL A 173 18.92 0.76 2.81
C VAL A 173 19.10 0.89 4.31
N ILE A 174 18.33 0.13 5.10
CA ILE A 174 18.41 0.16 6.55
C ILE A 174 17.96 -1.16 7.17
N GLN A 175 18.59 -1.54 8.28
CA GLN A 175 18.07 -2.53 9.22
C GLN A 175 17.78 -1.84 10.56
N LYS A 176 16.53 -1.87 11.02
CA LYS A 176 16.11 -1.22 12.27
C LYS A 176 14.95 -1.95 12.94
N ASN A 177 14.74 -1.69 14.23
CA ASN A 177 13.48 -2.07 14.88
C ASN A 177 12.38 -1.07 14.51
N LEU A 178 11.17 -1.57 14.26
CA LEU A 178 9.98 -0.73 14.12
C LEU A 178 9.67 -0.07 15.46
N TYR A 179 9.68 1.26 15.50
CA TYR A 179 9.32 1.99 16.71
C TYR A 179 7.80 2.17 16.81
N PRO A 180 7.23 2.37 18.02
CA PRO A 180 5.81 2.69 18.17
C PRO A 180 5.37 3.93 17.37
N SER A 181 6.28 4.86 17.11
CA SER A 181 6.01 6.02 16.24
C SER A 181 5.84 5.65 14.78
N ASP A 182 6.51 4.59 14.30
CA ASP A 182 6.39 4.08 12.95
C ASP A 182 5.04 3.33 12.77
N THR A 183 4.47 2.76 13.83
CA THR A 183 3.22 1.98 13.77
C THR A 183 1.97 2.74 14.21
N LYS A 184 2.08 4.05 14.48
CA LYS A 184 0.97 4.89 14.95
C LYS A 184 0.19 5.52 13.79
N GLN A 185 -1.14 5.31 13.75
CA GLN A 185 -2.02 5.85 12.71
C GLN A 185 -1.87 7.35 12.49
N GLY A 186 -1.82 8.13 13.56
CA GLY A 186 -1.69 9.59 13.47
C GLY A 186 -0.34 10.08 12.91
N GLN A 187 0.69 9.22 12.86
CA GLN A 187 1.99 9.58 12.27
C GLN A 187 2.11 9.15 10.81
N ASN A 188 1.52 7.99 10.46
CA ASN A 188 1.41 7.49 9.09
C ASN A 188 2.71 7.60 8.27
N ARG A 189 3.82 7.19 8.88
CA ARG A 189 5.16 7.29 8.28
C ARG A 189 6.14 6.27 8.84
N LEU A 190 7.09 5.86 8.01
CA LEU A 190 8.31 5.16 8.42
C LEU A 190 9.49 6.11 8.33
N SER A 191 10.22 6.29 9.42
CA SER A 191 11.45 7.09 9.43
C SER A 191 12.69 6.23 9.26
N MET A 192 13.59 6.65 8.36
CA MET A 192 14.90 6.06 8.08
C MET A 192 15.98 7.14 8.31
N PRO A 193 16.52 7.25 9.53
CA PRO A 193 17.55 8.23 9.85
C PRO A 193 18.84 7.97 9.06
N ILE A 194 19.44 9.03 8.47
CA ILE A 194 20.65 8.89 7.62
C ILE A 194 21.81 8.21 8.36
N ASN A 195 21.97 8.50 9.66
CA ASN A 195 23.02 7.92 10.48
C ASN A 195 22.82 6.42 10.81
N GLN A 196 21.67 5.85 10.46
CA GLN A 196 21.34 4.43 10.65
C GLN A 196 21.32 3.65 9.32
N LEU A 197 21.58 4.31 8.19
CA LEU A 197 21.54 3.64 6.88
C LEU A 197 22.73 2.70 6.69
N GLU A 198 22.46 1.58 6.03
CA GLU A 198 23.48 0.68 5.50
C GLU A 198 24.10 1.26 4.23
N THR A 199 23.30 1.90 3.38
CA THR A 199 23.79 2.66 2.23
C THR A 199 22.99 3.94 2.00
N ASN A 200 23.68 5.00 1.59
CA ASN A 200 23.07 6.25 1.12
C ASN A 200 23.10 6.36 -0.43
N GLU A 201 23.44 5.26 -1.11
CA GLU A 201 23.63 5.20 -2.56
C GLU A 201 22.47 4.54 -3.30
N PHE A 202 21.24 4.66 -2.77
CA PHE A 202 20.04 4.10 -3.41
C PHE A 202 19.28 5.11 -4.29
N LEU A 203 19.61 6.40 -4.18
CA LEU A 203 18.99 7.48 -4.94
C LEU A 203 19.87 7.91 -6.12
N SER A 204 19.23 8.24 -7.24
CA SER A 204 19.87 8.90 -8.38
C SER A 204 20.25 10.35 -8.04
N ALA A 205 21.10 10.96 -8.85
CA ALA A 205 21.49 12.36 -8.66
C ALA A 205 20.28 13.31 -8.71
N ASP A 206 19.33 13.06 -9.61
CA ASP A 206 18.11 13.85 -9.75
C ASP A 206 17.16 13.67 -8.56
N GLU A 207 16.97 12.44 -8.10
CA GLU A 207 16.15 12.15 -6.91
C GLU A 207 16.74 12.81 -5.65
N LYS A 208 18.06 12.74 -5.47
CA LYS A 208 18.76 13.46 -4.38
C LYS A 208 18.53 14.97 -4.48
N ARG A 209 18.61 15.53 -5.69
CA ARG A 209 18.37 16.96 -5.93
C ARG A 209 16.94 17.36 -5.58
N ILE A 210 15.94 16.58 -5.98
CA ILE A 210 14.52 16.82 -5.65
C ILE A 210 14.31 16.79 -4.13
N LEU A 211 14.82 15.75 -3.46
CA LEU A 211 14.63 15.57 -2.02
C LEU A 211 15.38 16.61 -1.17
N ASN A 212 16.49 17.15 -1.65
CA ASN A 212 17.30 18.15 -0.94
C ASN A 212 16.92 19.61 -1.27
N ASN A 213 15.93 19.84 -2.14
CA ASN A 213 15.62 21.17 -2.62
C ASN A 213 14.79 21.98 -1.60
N LYS A 214 15.43 22.77 -0.74
CA LYS A 214 14.72 23.57 0.27
C LYS A 214 13.75 24.65 -0.27
N VAL A 215 13.75 24.92 -1.58
CA VAL A 215 12.93 25.98 -2.21
C VAL A 215 11.57 25.46 -2.67
N LEU A 216 11.48 24.20 -3.09
CA LEU A 216 10.22 23.64 -3.57
C LEU A 216 9.33 23.22 -2.41
N LYS A 217 8.02 23.49 -2.53
CA LYS A 217 7.00 23.03 -1.56
C LYS A 217 6.79 21.51 -1.58
N GLU A 218 7.26 20.83 -2.64
CA GLU A 218 7.02 19.42 -2.91
C GLU A 218 8.34 18.64 -3.11
N ASN A 219 9.14 18.53 -2.05
CA ASN A 219 10.38 17.74 -2.02
C ASN A 219 10.10 16.27 -1.77
N GLU A 220 9.37 15.69 -2.70
CA GLU A 220 8.81 14.35 -2.58
C GLU A 220 8.95 13.62 -3.90
N ILE A 221 9.29 12.35 -3.84
CA ILE A 221 9.24 11.45 -4.99
C ILE A 221 8.26 10.33 -4.72
N GLU A 222 7.50 9.94 -5.74
CA GLU A 222 6.60 8.80 -5.67
C GLU A 222 7.40 7.49 -5.81
N VAL A 223 7.12 6.54 -4.95
CA VAL A 223 7.78 5.24 -4.91
C VAL A 223 6.76 4.14 -4.65
N LEU A 224 6.99 2.95 -5.20
CA LEU A 224 6.20 1.77 -4.84
C LEU A 224 6.86 1.06 -3.67
N VAL A 225 6.06 0.66 -2.67
CA VAL A 225 6.53 -0.11 -1.51
C VAL A 225 5.82 -1.45 -1.49
N MET A 226 6.60 -2.53 -1.48
CA MET A 226 6.15 -3.91 -1.51
C MET A 226 6.37 -4.61 -0.16
N ASP A 227 5.46 -5.50 0.21
CA ASP A 227 5.68 -6.43 1.31
C ASP A 227 6.69 -7.50 0.92
N GLY A 228 7.74 -7.67 1.72
CA GLY A 228 8.83 -8.59 1.45
C GLY A 228 8.62 -10.02 1.94
N VAL A 229 7.43 -10.35 2.44
CA VAL A 229 7.08 -11.72 2.89
C VAL A 229 6.06 -12.37 1.94
N THR A 230 4.93 -11.71 1.71
CA THR A 230 3.84 -12.23 0.88
C THR A 230 3.94 -11.77 -0.57
N PHE A 231 4.59 -10.64 -0.83
CA PHE A 231 4.68 -9.98 -2.14
C PHE A 231 3.33 -9.51 -2.73
N GLU A 232 2.21 -9.71 -2.02
CA GLU A 232 0.86 -9.39 -2.49
C GLU A 232 0.51 -7.90 -2.31
N CYS A 233 1.10 -7.25 -1.30
CA CYS A 233 0.83 -5.87 -0.96
C CYS A 233 1.87 -4.95 -1.62
N VAL A 234 1.44 -4.18 -2.62
CA VAL A 234 2.24 -3.12 -3.27
C VAL A 234 1.47 -1.81 -3.20
N VAL A 235 2.06 -0.79 -2.57
CA VAL A 235 1.39 0.47 -2.26
C VAL A 235 2.24 1.65 -2.75
N PRO A 236 1.70 2.57 -3.58
CA PRO A 236 2.38 3.83 -3.88
C PRO A 236 2.46 4.71 -2.63
N MET A 237 3.64 5.24 -2.37
CA MET A 237 3.94 6.13 -1.24
C MET A 237 4.77 7.31 -1.72
N LYS A 238 4.94 8.29 -0.84
CA LYS A 238 5.89 9.37 -1.06
C LYS A 238 7.11 9.20 -0.18
N LEU A 239 8.29 9.30 -0.79
CA LEU A 239 9.56 9.45 -0.10
C LEU A 239 9.88 10.94 0.00
N THR A 240 10.27 11.40 1.19
CA THR A 240 10.73 12.77 1.44
C THR A 240 11.95 12.78 2.35
N MET A 241 12.72 13.87 2.35
CA MET A 241 13.84 14.07 3.26
C MET A 241 13.51 15.17 4.27
N TRP A 242 13.57 14.84 5.56
CA TRP A 242 13.28 15.75 6.66
C TRP A 242 14.56 16.14 7.39
N HIS A 243 14.84 17.44 7.38
CA HIS A 243 15.88 18.06 8.20
C HIS A 243 15.30 18.44 9.56
N MET A 244 15.77 17.77 10.61
CA MET A 244 15.53 18.16 12.00
C MET A 244 16.76 18.88 12.55
N ALA A 245 16.65 19.48 13.73
CA ALA A 245 17.73 20.26 14.35
C ALA A 245 19.07 19.50 14.44
N SER A 246 19.04 18.18 14.67
CA SER A 246 20.24 17.36 14.87
C SER A 246 20.34 16.13 13.95
N THR A 247 19.33 15.86 13.13
CA THR A 247 19.28 14.64 12.31
C THR A 247 18.60 14.91 10.97
N VAL A 248 19.04 14.21 9.94
CA VAL A 248 18.36 14.15 8.65
C VAL A 248 17.79 12.76 8.47
N ASN A 249 16.55 12.67 7.99
CA ASN A 249 15.81 11.43 7.88
C ASN A 249 15.19 11.31 6.50
N TYR A 250 15.31 10.17 5.86
CA TYR A 250 14.36 9.80 4.81
C TYR A 250 13.07 9.31 5.45
N VAL A 251 11.93 9.66 4.85
CA VAL A 251 10.62 9.34 5.41
C VAL A 251 9.71 8.82 4.30
N LEU A 252 9.26 7.57 4.43
CA LEU A 252 8.13 7.06 3.65
C LEU A 252 6.84 7.49 4.34
N LYS A 253 5.92 8.14 3.63
CA LYS A 253 4.67 8.65 4.18
C LYS A 253 3.48 8.44 3.25
N THR A 254 2.36 9.09 3.56
CA THR A 254 1.02 9.03 2.91
C THR A 254 0.24 7.75 3.12
N ARG A 255 0.82 6.57 2.84
CA ARG A 255 0.11 5.28 2.95
C ARG A 255 0.86 4.24 3.78
N TRP A 256 1.84 4.67 4.55
CA TRP A 256 2.64 3.78 5.38
C TRP A 256 1.80 3.01 6.42
N TYR A 257 0.89 3.67 7.13
CA TYR A 257 0.07 3.00 8.14
C TYR A 257 -0.87 1.97 7.52
N GLU A 258 -1.43 2.26 6.35
CA GLU A 258 -2.24 1.30 5.59
C GLU A 258 -1.43 0.05 5.23
N PHE A 259 -0.21 0.25 4.70
CA PHE A 259 0.71 -0.83 4.38
C PHE A 259 1.10 -1.64 5.62
N TRP A 260 1.44 -0.98 6.73
CA TRP A 260 1.74 -1.65 7.99
C TRP A 260 0.53 -2.46 8.49
N LEU A 261 -0.67 -1.87 8.46
CA LEU A 261 -1.90 -2.51 8.93
C LEU A 261 -2.28 -3.74 8.10
N ALA A 262 -2.04 -3.71 6.79
CA ALA A 262 -2.25 -4.83 5.89
C ALA A 262 -1.27 -5.99 6.14
N ASN A 263 -0.07 -5.69 6.63
CA ASN A 263 1.02 -6.65 6.85
C ASN A 263 1.31 -6.90 8.34
N LYS A 264 0.37 -6.54 9.23
CA LYS A 264 0.58 -6.57 10.69
C LYS A 264 0.78 -7.97 11.26
N ASP A 265 0.44 -9.01 10.51
CA ASP A 265 0.57 -10.40 10.95
C ASP A 265 2.05 -10.82 11.06
N HIS A 266 2.95 -10.12 10.35
CA HIS A 266 4.41 -10.31 10.42
C HIS A 266 5.21 -9.03 10.68
N LEU A 267 4.71 -7.84 10.32
CA LEU A 267 5.35 -6.55 10.65
C LEU A 267 4.85 -6.00 11.99
N LEU A 268 5.26 -6.62 13.10
CA LEU A 268 4.85 -6.19 14.44
C LEU A 268 5.61 -4.95 14.93
N THR A 269 5.03 -4.21 15.87
CA THR A 269 5.77 -3.16 16.58
C THR A 269 6.94 -3.80 17.32
N LYS A 270 8.11 -3.15 17.32
CA LYS A 270 9.39 -3.67 17.83
C LYS A 270 10.04 -4.79 17.00
N SER A 271 9.40 -5.32 15.95
CA SER A 271 10.07 -6.25 15.01
C SER A 271 11.30 -5.60 14.40
N LYS A 272 12.37 -6.38 14.19
CA LYS A 272 13.50 -5.99 13.37
C LYS A 272 13.12 -6.13 11.91
N ILE A 273 13.20 -5.04 11.17
CA ILE A 273 12.89 -4.98 9.75
C ILE A 273 14.13 -4.61 8.94
N GLN A 274 14.10 -4.99 7.67
CA GLN A 274 14.95 -4.44 6.64
C GLN A 274 14.12 -3.70 5.61
N VAL A 275 14.67 -2.58 5.13
CA VAL A 275 14.14 -1.87 3.96
C VAL A 275 15.15 -1.99 2.84
N TRP A 276 14.72 -2.57 1.73
CA TRP A 276 15.51 -2.74 0.52
C TRP A 276 15.02 -1.77 -0.54
N SER A 277 15.93 -1.15 -1.29
CA SER A 277 15.62 -0.41 -2.50
C SER A 277 15.99 -1.22 -3.72
N PHE A 278 15.25 -1.05 -4.81
CA PHE A 278 15.58 -1.60 -6.11
C PHE A 278 14.96 -0.73 -7.21
N ARG A 279 15.35 -0.98 -8.45
CA ARG A 279 14.83 -0.33 -9.64
C ARG A 279 13.93 -1.29 -10.40
N GLN A 280 12.76 -0.81 -10.83
CA GLN A 280 11.89 -1.51 -11.77
C GLN A 280 11.51 -0.51 -12.86
N ASP A 281 11.89 -0.79 -14.10
CA ASP A 281 11.77 0.14 -15.23
C ASP A 281 12.35 1.53 -14.90
N GLU A 282 13.57 1.56 -14.34
CA GLU A 282 14.29 2.75 -13.84
C GLU A 282 13.64 3.47 -12.64
N LYS A 283 12.44 3.08 -12.21
CA LYS A 283 11.74 3.69 -11.07
C LYS A 283 12.21 3.11 -9.75
N LEU A 284 12.44 4.00 -8.77
CA LEU A 284 12.77 3.61 -7.40
C LEU A 284 11.59 2.91 -6.73
N CYS A 285 11.84 1.70 -6.27
CA CYS A 285 10.91 0.90 -5.49
C CYS A 285 11.56 0.48 -4.16
N PHE A 286 10.73 0.17 -3.17
CA PHE A 286 11.16 -0.38 -1.90
C PHE A 286 10.47 -1.71 -1.60
N ALA A 287 11.16 -2.55 -0.84
CA ALA A 287 10.56 -3.71 -0.19
C ALA A 287 10.87 -3.68 1.31
N VAL A 288 9.87 -4.03 2.13
CA VAL A 288 9.99 -4.07 3.59
C VAL A 288 9.77 -5.49 4.08
N VAL A 289 10.72 -6.02 4.84
CA VAL A 289 10.67 -7.40 5.33
C VAL A 289 10.96 -7.46 6.83
N CYS A 290 10.23 -8.30 7.54
CA CYS A 290 10.51 -8.63 8.94
C CYS A 290 11.59 -9.72 8.98
N VAL A 291 12.71 -9.45 9.65
CA VAL A 291 13.82 -10.42 9.78
C VAL A 291 13.88 -11.05 11.16
N GLU A 292 13.39 -10.37 12.19
CA GLU A 292 13.22 -10.92 13.54
C GLU A 292 11.94 -10.37 14.17
N LYS A 293 11.14 -11.25 14.79
CA LYS A 293 9.98 -10.87 15.58
C LYS A 293 10.42 -10.30 16.94
N PRO A 294 9.60 -9.45 17.59
CA PRO A 294 9.85 -9.09 18.98
C PRO A 294 9.91 -10.36 19.83
N VAL A 295 10.89 -10.43 20.73
CA VAL A 295 10.93 -11.46 21.78
C VAL A 295 9.91 -11.02 22.83
N ASP A 296 8.94 -11.88 23.14
CA ASP A 296 7.99 -11.63 24.22
C ASP A 296 8.77 -11.63 25.54
N GLU A 297 8.61 -10.56 26.34
CA GLU A 297 9.34 -10.38 27.61
C GLU A 297 8.91 -11.38 28.71
N ASP A 298 7.98 -12.30 28.41
CA ASP A 298 7.47 -13.32 29.34
C ASP A 298 8.25 -14.66 29.29
N ASP A 299 9.20 -14.83 28.36
CA ASP A 299 10.03 -16.04 28.21
C ASP A 299 11.52 -15.83 28.62
N ALA A 300 11.82 -14.78 29.40
CA ALA A 300 13.18 -14.45 29.86
C ALA A 300 13.38 -14.66 31.37
#